data_AF-A0A6N4WV53-F1
#
_entry.id   AF-A0A6N4WV53-F1
#
_cell.length_a   1.000
_cell.length_b   1.000
_cell.length_c   1.000
_cell.angle_alpha   90.00
_cell.angle_beta   90.00
_cell.angle_gamma   90.00
#
_symmetry.space_group_name_H-M   'P 1'
#
loop_
_entity.id
_entity.type
_entity.pdbx_description
1 polymer ?
#
loop_
_entity_poly.entity_id
_entity_poly.type
_entity_poly.pdbx_seq_one_letter_code
_entity_poly.pdbx_strand_id
1 'polypeptide(L)'
;MMQAELLESIDLHLKIIAYTALTVGSLWTASFVAQRVLKRHDIYEQAWKRSAHDLYEKGKINELLESAEQRLQKYPNNPTALYWKAKSLRRNDSEEELRATIEHLIEEEPQWEEDWMKPYRAPKWD
;
A
#
# COMPACT_ATOMS: atom_id res chain seq x y z
N MET A 1 -5.55 -13.80 -11.38
CA MET A 1 -5.53 -15.12 -10.71
C MET A 1 -4.67 -15.07 -9.44
N MET A 2 -3.36 -14.84 -9.55
CA MET A 2 -2.41 -14.84 -8.41
C MET A 2 -2.75 -13.92 -7.22
N GLN A 3 -3.34 -12.73 -7.45
CA GLN A 3 -3.68 -11.81 -6.37
C GLN A 3 -4.96 -12.19 -5.59
N ALA A 4 -5.90 -12.92 -6.20
CA ALA A 4 -7.11 -13.38 -5.51
C ALA A 4 -6.79 -14.57 -4.61
N GLU A 5 -5.95 -15.50 -5.10
CA GLU A 5 -5.43 -16.64 -4.34
C GLU A 5 -4.60 -16.19 -3.13
N LEU A 6 -3.82 -15.11 -3.27
CA LEU A 6 -3.05 -14.55 -2.16
C LEU A 6 -3.98 -13.95 -1.08
N LEU A 7 -5.08 -13.31 -1.48
CA LEU A 7 -6.02 -12.67 -0.56
C LEU A 7 -6.87 -13.72 0.18
N GLU A 8 -7.36 -14.74 -0.53
CA GLU A 8 -8.02 -15.90 0.08
C GLU A 8 -7.09 -16.63 1.04
N SER A 9 -5.80 -16.74 0.70
CA SER A 9 -4.79 -17.30 1.61
C SER A 9 -4.64 -16.46 2.87
N ILE A 10 -4.60 -15.13 2.79
CA ILE A 10 -4.47 -14.25 3.96
C ILE A 10 -5.72 -14.33 4.86
N ASP A 11 -6.92 -14.26 4.28
CA ASP A 11 -8.19 -14.36 5.02
C ASP A 11 -8.36 -15.74 5.69
N LEU A 12 -7.98 -16.82 4.99
CA LEU A 12 -7.96 -18.17 5.53
C LEU A 12 -6.99 -18.29 6.73
N HIS A 13 -5.82 -17.65 6.66
CA HIS A 13 -4.86 -17.69 7.77
C HIS A 13 -5.34 -16.89 8.99
N LEU A 14 -6.01 -15.75 8.80
CA LEU A 14 -6.63 -15.01 9.90
C LEU A 14 -7.73 -15.82 10.60
N LYS A 15 -8.55 -16.54 9.81
CA LYS A 15 -9.55 -17.48 10.34
C LYS A 15 -8.90 -18.63 11.12
N ILE A 16 -7.78 -19.17 10.65
CA ILE A 16 -7.02 -20.21 11.36
C ILE A 16 -6.41 -19.65 12.67
N ILE A 17 -5.87 -18.43 12.68
CA ILE A 17 -5.34 -17.80 13.90
C ILE A 17 -6.46 -17.61 14.94
N ALA A 18 -7.59 -17.03 14.53
CA ALA A 18 -8.73 -16.80 15.42
C ALA A 18 -9.29 -18.13 15.96
N TYR A 19 -9.47 -19.14 15.10
CA TYR A 19 -9.97 -20.45 15.49
C TYR A 19 -9.00 -21.20 16.42
N THR A 20 -7.70 -21.20 16.15
CA THR A 20 -6.70 -21.90 16.99
C THR A 20 -6.49 -21.23 18.34
N ALA A 21 -6.52 -19.88 18.39
CA ALA A 21 -6.49 -19.14 19.63
C ALA A 21 -7.71 -19.44 20.51
N LEU A 22 -8.90 -19.60 19.90
CA LEU A 22 -10.13 -19.92 20.62
C LEU A 22 -10.22 -21.39 21.08
N THR A 23 -9.76 -22.32 20.24
CA THR A 23 -10.04 -23.75 20.43
C THR A 23 -8.96 -24.49 21.19
N VAL A 24 -7.69 -24.10 21.04
CA VAL A 24 -6.55 -24.86 21.59
C VAL A 24 -5.88 -24.12 22.75
N GLY A 25 -6.19 -22.84 22.98
CA GLY A 25 -5.60 -22.04 24.06
C GLY A 25 -4.08 -21.90 23.99
N SER A 26 -3.44 -22.30 22.88
CA SER A 26 -1.99 -22.30 22.73
C SER A 26 -1.53 -21.00 22.08
N LEU A 27 -1.30 -19.98 22.89
CA LEU A 27 -0.77 -18.67 22.47
C LEU A 27 0.49 -18.78 21.59
N TRP A 28 1.30 -19.82 21.78
CA TRP A 28 2.50 -20.07 21.00
C TRP A 28 2.24 -20.34 19.50
N THR A 29 1.25 -21.18 19.18
CA THR A 29 0.93 -21.49 17.77
C THR A 29 0.24 -20.32 17.09
N ALA A 30 -0.66 -19.61 17.80
CA ALA A 30 -1.27 -18.39 17.31
C ALA A 30 -0.22 -17.32 17.01
N SER A 31 0.76 -17.12 17.90
CA SER A 31 1.89 -16.20 17.69
C SER A 31 2.74 -16.61 16.49
N PHE A 32 3.07 -17.89 16.36
CA PHE A 32 3.87 -18.41 15.24
C PHE A 32 3.16 -18.22 13.88
N VAL A 33 1.86 -18.50 13.80
CA VAL A 33 1.07 -18.30 12.58
C VAL A 33 0.92 -16.81 12.28
N ALA A 34 0.65 -15.97 13.28
CA ALA A 34 0.61 -14.51 13.11
C ALA A 34 1.93 -13.95 12.56
N GLN A 35 3.08 -14.38 13.10
CA GLN A 35 4.39 -13.99 12.59
C GLN A 35 4.60 -14.40 11.12
N ARG A 36 4.14 -15.60 10.74
CA ARG A 36 4.22 -16.08 9.34
C ARG A 36 3.36 -15.23 8.40
N VAL A 37 2.15 -14.86 8.82
CA VAL A 37 1.24 -14.00 8.06
C VAL A 37 1.84 -12.61 7.88
N LEU A 38 2.29 -11.99 8.97
CA LEU A 38 2.94 -10.67 8.94
C LEU A 38 4.17 -10.66 8.02
N LYS A 39 5.02 -11.69 8.11
CA LYS A 39 6.20 -11.82 7.25
C LYS A 39 5.83 -11.94 5.77
N ARG A 40 4.77 -12.68 5.43
CA ARG A 40 4.29 -12.78 4.03
C ARG A 40 3.74 -11.45 3.54
N HIS A 41 2.99 -10.75 4.37
CA HIS A 41 2.45 -9.43 4.06
C HIS A 41 3.59 -8.43 3.79
N ASP A 42 4.60 -8.38 4.66
CA ASP A 42 5.78 -7.53 4.48
C ASP A 42 6.55 -7.82 3.18
N ILE A 43 6.77 -9.11 2.86
CA ILE A 43 7.41 -9.50 1.60
C ILE A 43 6.59 -9.02 0.38
N TYR A 44 5.26 -9.14 0.44
CA TYR A 44 4.38 -8.70 -0.65
C TYR A 44 4.36 -7.18 -0.81
N GLU A 45 4.30 -6.43 0.30
CA GLU A 45 4.40 -4.96 0.32
C GLU A 45 5.72 -4.50 -0.30
N GLN A 46 6.84 -5.11 0.11
CA GLN A 46 8.16 -4.80 -0.43
C GLN A 46 8.27 -5.13 -1.92
N ALA A 47 7.74 -6.27 -2.36
CA ALA A 47 7.75 -6.66 -3.78
C ALA A 47 6.97 -5.66 -4.64
N TRP A 48 5.78 -5.25 -4.17
CA TRP A 48 5.00 -4.23 -4.87
C TRP A 48 5.71 -2.87 -4.89
N LYS A 49 6.28 -2.43 -3.77
CA LYS A 49 7.04 -1.17 -3.70
C LYS A 49 8.21 -1.16 -4.68
N ARG A 50 8.94 -2.27 -4.83
CA ARG A 50 10.00 -2.41 -5.84
C ARG A 50 9.45 -2.31 -7.26
N SER A 51 8.33 -2.98 -7.54
CA SER A 51 7.67 -2.89 -8.85
C SER A 51 7.22 -1.47 -9.17
N ALA A 52 6.64 -0.76 -8.19
CA ALA A 52 6.21 0.62 -8.35
C ALA A 52 7.38 1.55 -8.67
N HIS A 53 8.51 1.36 -7.96
CA HIS A 53 9.74 2.08 -8.24
C HIS A 53 10.29 1.80 -9.65
N ASP A 54 10.35 0.54 -10.07
CA ASP A 54 10.81 0.16 -11.41
C ASP A 54 9.94 0.76 -12.54
N LEU A 55 8.61 0.76 -12.37
CA LEU A 55 7.69 1.41 -13.31
C LEU A 55 7.94 2.92 -13.39
N TYR A 56 8.18 3.56 -12.24
CA TYR A 56 8.50 4.99 -12.17
C TYR A 56 9.80 5.33 -12.91
N GLU A 57 10.87 4.59 -12.65
CA GLU A 57 12.19 4.77 -13.29
C GLU A 57 12.13 4.54 -14.81
N LYS A 58 11.32 3.58 -15.25
CA LYS A 58 11.07 3.31 -16.68
C LYS A 58 10.13 4.34 -17.33
N GLY A 59 9.60 5.30 -16.58
CA GLY A 59 8.66 6.30 -17.08
C GLY A 59 7.29 5.75 -17.46
N LYS A 60 6.95 4.53 -17.02
CA LYS A 60 5.64 3.88 -17.24
C LYS A 60 4.60 4.43 -16.26
N ILE A 61 4.35 5.74 -16.31
CA ILE A 61 3.55 6.47 -15.31
C ILE A 61 2.09 6.02 -15.30
N ASN A 62 1.50 5.72 -16.46
CA ASN A 62 0.12 5.24 -16.53
C ASN A 62 -0.05 3.84 -15.94
N GLU A 63 0.89 2.92 -16.21
CA GLU A 63 0.89 1.57 -15.60
C GLU A 63 1.08 1.66 -14.08
N LEU A 64 1.91 2.60 -13.61
CA LEU A 64 2.11 2.85 -12.18
C LEU A 64 0.83 3.38 -11.52
N LEU A 65 0.17 4.34 -12.16
CA LEU A 65 -1.08 4.92 -11.68
C LEU A 65 -2.16 3.84 -11.55
N GLU A 66 -2.36 3.04 -12.60
CA GLU A 66 -3.33 1.93 -12.58
C GLU A 66 -2.99 0.91 -11.48
N SER A 67 -1.72 0.53 -11.33
CA SER A 67 -1.28 -0.38 -10.27
C SER A 67 -1.53 0.18 -8.87
N ALA A 68 -1.32 1.48 -8.66
CA ALA A 68 -1.60 2.16 -7.40
C ALA A 68 -3.11 2.20 -7.11
N GLU A 69 -3.95 2.51 -8.10
CA GLU A 69 -5.41 2.51 -7.97
C GLU A 69 -5.97 1.12 -7.65
N GLN A 70 -5.49 0.07 -8.33
CA GLN A 70 -5.87 -1.30 -8.03
C GLN A 70 -5.51 -1.71 -6.59
N ARG A 71 -4.39 -1.20 -6.06
CA ARG A 71 -4.00 -1.43 -4.66
C ARG A 71 -4.91 -0.67 -3.71
N LEU A 72 -5.26 0.59 -4.03
CA LEU A 72 -6.18 1.41 -3.24
C LEU A 72 -7.62 0.87 -3.25
N GLN A 73 -8.07 0.23 -4.32
CA GLN A 73 -9.38 -0.46 -4.32
C GLN A 73 -9.45 -1.57 -3.26
N LYS A 74 -8.33 -2.23 -2.97
CA LYS A 74 -8.25 -3.31 -1.95
C LYS A 74 -7.88 -2.78 -0.57
N TYR A 75 -7.04 -1.77 -0.53
CA TYR A 75 -6.51 -1.15 0.68
C TYR A 75 -6.62 0.37 0.54
N PRO A 76 -7.81 0.96 0.75
CA PRO A 76 -8.08 2.38 0.48
C PRO A 76 -7.13 3.32 1.19
N ASN A 77 -6.65 2.90 2.37
CA ASN A 77 -5.83 3.71 3.25
C ASN A 77 -4.34 3.33 3.19
N ASN A 78 -3.90 2.58 2.16
CA ASN A 78 -2.49 2.17 2.07
C ASN A 78 -1.59 3.39 1.75
N PRO A 79 -0.72 3.83 2.66
CA PRO A 79 0.04 5.07 2.48
C PRO A 79 1.06 4.97 1.34
N THR A 80 1.68 3.80 1.17
CA THR A 80 2.61 3.54 0.06
C THR A 80 1.90 3.71 -1.30
N ALA A 81 0.66 3.22 -1.41
CA ALA A 81 -0.13 3.31 -2.64
C ALA A 81 -0.56 4.75 -2.94
N LEU A 82 -1.03 5.48 -1.92
CA LEU A 82 -1.35 6.91 -2.04
C LEU A 82 -0.11 7.72 -2.48
N TYR A 83 1.06 7.43 -1.90
CA TYR A 83 2.33 8.06 -2.30
C TYR A 83 2.66 7.84 -3.78
N TRP A 84 2.61 6.59 -4.27
CA TRP A 84 2.92 6.31 -5.68
C TRP A 84 1.85 6.85 -6.64
N LYS A 85 0.58 6.90 -6.23
CA LYS A 85 -0.48 7.58 -6.98
C LYS A 85 -0.17 9.07 -7.10
N ALA A 86 0.12 9.76 -5.99
CA ALA A 86 0.48 11.18 -6.00
C ALA A 86 1.71 11.46 -6.88
N LYS A 87 2.75 10.63 -6.79
CA LYS A 87 3.95 10.77 -7.64
C LYS A 87 3.65 10.61 -9.14
N SER A 88 2.68 9.77 -9.48
CA SER A 88 2.25 9.54 -10.86
C SER A 88 1.38 10.69 -11.39
N LEU A 89 0.40 11.13 -10.60
CA LEU A 89 -0.48 12.26 -10.93
C LEU A 89 0.30 13.55 -11.15
N ARG A 90 1.35 13.80 -10.34
CA ARG A 90 2.25 14.95 -10.55
C ARG A 90 2.95 14.92 -11.91
N ARG A 91 3.25 13.74 -12.45
CA ARG A 91 3.84 13.63 -13.80
C ARG A 91 2.80 13.74 -14.92
N ASN A 92 1.54 13.42 -14.65
CA ASN A 92 0.43 13.52 -15.59
C ASN A 92 -0.28 14.90 -15.58
N ASP A 93 0.18 15.86 -14.76
CA ASP A 93 -0.40 17.22 -14.62
C ASP A 93 -1.86 17.27 -14.16
N SER A 94 -2.32 16.24 -13.43
CA SER A 94 -3.65 16.19 -12.83
C SER A 94 -3.67 16.81 -11.42
N GLU A 95 -3.75 18.15 -11.33
CA GLU A 95 -3.60 18.86 -10.06
C GLU A 95 -4.71 18.63 -9.03
N GLU A 96 -5.97 18.48 -9.46
CA GLU A 96 -7.10 18.30 -8.54
C GLU A 96 -7.05 16.96 -7.82
N GLU A 97 -6.87 15.88 -8.57
CA GLU A 97 -6.77 14.53 -8.02
C GLU A 97 -5.48 14.34 -7.20
N LEU A 98 -4.40 15.03 -7.59
CA LEU A 98 -3.16 15.05 -6.82
C LEU A 98 -3.40 15.62 -5.42
N ARG A 99 -4.09 16.76 -5.32
CA ARG A 99 -4.39 17.40 -4.02
C ARG A 99 -5.19 16.47 -3.11
N ALA A 100 -6.28 15.88 -3.62
CA ALA A 100 -7.10 14.96 -2.85
C ALA A 100 -6.30 13.74 -2.38
N THR A 101 -5.44 13.19 -3.24
CA THR A 101 -4.57 12.05 -2.88
C THR A 101 -3.55 12.43 -1.81
N ILE A 102 -3.01 13.64 -1.87
CA ILE A 102 -2.06 14.18 -0.89
C ILE A 102 -2.73 14.38 0.48
N GLU A 103 -3.91 15.00 0.49
CA GLU A 103 -4.69 15.21 1.71
C GLU A 103 -4.99 13.87 2.38
N HIS A 104 -5.46 12.88 1.61
CA HIS A 104 -5.71 11.55 2.13
C HIS A 104 -4.44 10.88 2.68
N LEU A 105 -3.29 11.02 2.01
CA LEU A 105 -2.03 10.47 2.53
C LEU A 105 -1.62 11.07 3.87
N ILE A 106 -1.81 12.38 4.04
CA ILE A 106 -1.47 13.09 5.29
C ILE A 106 -2.43 12.69 6.41
N GLU A 107 -3.70 12.44 6.11
CA GLU A 107 -4.67 11.94 7.09
C GLU A 107 -4.30 10.54 7.60
N GLU A 108 -3.86 9.65 6.72
CA GLU A 108 -3.49 8.28 7.10
C GLU A 108 -2.09 8.19 7.74
N GLU A 109 -1.11 8.94 7.25
CA GLU A 109 0.26 8.97 7.78
C GLU A 109 0.77 10.42 7.92
N PRO A 110 0.36 11.12 9.00
CA PRO A 110 0.76 12.52 9.22
C PRO A 110 2.27 12.73 9.26
N GLN A 111 3.04 11.70 9.67
CA GLN A 111 4.49 11.75 9.74
C GLN A 111 5.16 11.86 8.37
N TRP A 112 4.50 11.40 7.29
CA TRP A 112 5.05 11.45 5.94
C TRP A 112 4.95 12.86 5.32
N GLU A 113 4.21 13.77 5.94
CA GLU A 113 4.05 15.15 5.50
C GLU A 113 5.40 15.88 5.41
N GLU A 114 6.25 15.73 6.44
CA GLU A 114 7.53 16.45 6.50
C GLU A 114 8.58 15.90 5.52
N ASP A 115 8.56 14.60 5.26
CA ASP A 115 9.59 13.89 4.49
C ASP A 115 9.30 13.84 2.99
N TRP A 116 8.03 13.75 2.59
CA TRP A 116 7.67 13.44 1.20
C TRP A 116 6.78 14.50 0.54
N MET A 117 6.08 15.35 1.31
CA MET A 117 4.99 16.18 0.78
C MET A 117 5.35 17.66 0.60
N LYS A 118 6.43 18.15 1.23
CA LYS A 118 6.95 19.52 1.02
C LYS A 118 7.12 19.92 -0.46
N PRO A 119 7.64 19.06 -1.37
CA PRO A 119 7.78 19.40 -2.80
C PRO A 119 6.46 19.47 -3.58
N TYR A 120 5.35 18.97 -3.01
CA TYR A 120 4.04 18.92 -3.64
C TYR A 120 3.11 20.04 -3.15
N ARG A 121 3.50 20.76 -2.09
CA ARG A 121 2.78 21.93 -1.55
C ARG A 121 3.15 23.23 -2.28
N ALA A 122 4.30 23.27 -2.98
CA ALA A 122 4.70 24.42 -3.78
C ALA A 122 3.95 24.41 -5.13
N PRO A 123 3.29 25.53 -5.52
CA PRO A 123 2.79 25.69 -6.88
C PRO A 123 3.92 25.48 -7.88
N LYS A 124 3.61 25.02 -9.10
CA LYS A 124 4.58 24.75 -10.16
C LYS A 124 5.28 26.02 -10.74
N TRP A 125 5.26 27.15 -10.04
CA TRP A 125 5.70 28.44 -10.58
C TRP A 125 6.49 29.26 -9.55
N ASP A 126 7.82 29.21 -9.71
CA ASP A 126 8.69 30.40 -9.69
C ASP A 126 9.47 30.41 -11.03
#